data_AF-M4SVN8-F1
#
_entry.id   AF-M4SVN8-F1
#
_cell.length_a   1.000
_cell.length_b   1.000
_cell.length_c   1.000
_cell.angle_alpha   90.00
_cell.angle_beta   90.00
_cell.angle_gamma   90.00
#
_symmetry.space_group_name_H-M   'P 1'
#
loop_
_entity.id
_entity.type
_entity.pdbx_description
1 polymer ?
#
loop_
_entity_poly.entity_id
_entity_poly.type
_entity_poly.pdbx_seq_one_letter_code
_entity_poly.pdbx_strand_id
1 'polypeptide(L)'
;MAETRENSGAASGYLSKNVGSLINGKADLGQCGQQTAPTSTLGKKKPTKIAAAAFTELKSASAGGDQVAEGTAKCGVFTTDSAHGVLDSARTADRAAYLGGYIKLATNGAGYTTAALNALSSSTTGAPGDFTSAWRDITAASADPAAEKASYKPIKAAEIRASAAAKAAYKLVVLKENRKYKKNVDDAIIEPLMAKDYTDSQYFENTWWKPVNTNSISKLAYGGDSEENEELRDSKDVDKLRKALSYYMALRIAEVSTKTKDLSEKLKTAQGTTKVITKTVQELCSEKADSDTYRQDKNCKYDENIKEGPKCVLSEEGKQAAEKANQETGGKDGKATNTTESN
;
A
#
# COMPACT_ATOMS: atom_id res chain seq x y z
N MET A 1 9.81 12.34 49.22
CA MET A 1 9.48 13.75 49.51
C MET A 1 8.08 13.89 50.13
N ALA A 2 7.01 13.42 49.48
CA ALA A 2 5.65 13.45 50.07
C ALA A 2 5.45 12.43 51.20
N GLU A 3 5.99 11.21 51.07
CA GLU A 3 5.94 10.15 52.10
C GLU A 3 6.81 10.46 53.32
N THR A 4 7.87 11.26 53.14
CA THR A 4 8.83 11.61 54.18
C THR A 4 8.21 12.47 55.30
N ARG A 5 6.99 12.99 55.09
CA ARG A 5 6.24 13.78 56.07
C ARG A 5 5.27 12.96 56.93
N GLU A 6 4.89 11.74 56.55
CA GLU A 6 4.06 10.90 57.44
C GLU A 6 4.69 10.74 58.84
N ASN A 7 6.00 10.90 58.93
CA ASN A 7 6.78 10.78 60.17
C ASN A 7 7.39 12.09 60.71
N SER A 8 7.07 13.28 60.17
CA SER A 8 7.63 14.56 60.66
C SER A 8 6.57 15.62 60.96
N GLY A 9 6.77 16.37 62.06
CA GLY A 9 5.78 17.28 62.65
C GLY A 9 5.26 18.39 61.71
N ALA A 10 4.21 19.09 62.17
CA ALA A 10 3.33 19.94 61.34
C ALA A 10 4.00 21.06 60.51
N ALA A 11 5.26 21.47 60.80
CA ALA A 11 5.93 22.63 60.20
C ALA A 11 7.07 22.31 59.20
N SER A 12 7.30 21.05 58.82
CA SER A 12 8.36 20.68 57.87
C SER A 12 7.79 19.99 56.63
N GLY A 13 8.21 20.41 55.43
CA GLY A 13 7.78 19.79 54.18
C GLY A 13 8.34 20.46 52.93
N TYR A 14 8.49 19.67 51.86
CA TYR A 14 9.17 20.07 50.63
C TYR A 14 8.22 20.42 49.47
N LEU A 15 6.93 20.11 49.62
CA LEU A 15 5.91 20.29 48.58
C LEU A 15 4.73 21.08 49.15
N SER A 16 4.43 22.24 48.59
CA SER A 16 3.28 23.07 48.97
C SER A 16 2.06 22.75 48.10
N LYS A 17 0.88 22.65 48.72
CA LYS A 17 -0.40 22.50 48.00
C LYS A 17 -0.93 23.85 47.53
N ASN A 18 -0.83 24.86 48.40
CA ASN A 18 -1.22 26.26 48.19
C ASN A 18 -0.59 27.12 49.30
N VAL A 19 -0.98 28.40 49.39
CA VAL A 19 -0.39 29.33 50.37
C VAL A 19 -0.70 28.83 51.78
N GLY A 20 0.36 28.64 52.58
CA GLY A 20 0.25 28.17 53.96
C GLY A 20 -0.10 26.68 54.13
N SER A 21 -0.16 25.88 53.04
CA SER A 21 -0.44 24.44 53.15
C SER A 21 0.59 23.57 52.41
N LEU A 22 0.89 22.43 53.02
CA LEU A 22 1.84 21.44 52.53
C LEU A 22 1.10 20.18 52.09
N ILE A 23 1.57 19.55 51.00
CA ILE A 23 1.12 18.23 50.56
C ILE A 23 1.53 17.20 51.63
N ASN A 24 0.58 16.39 52.12
CA ASN A 24 0.83 15.39 53.15
C ASN A 24 0.58 13.98 52.61
N GLY A 25 1.66 13.22 52.39
CA GLY A 25 1.55 11.86 51.87
C GLY A 25 1.23 11.79 50.37
N LYS A 26 1.24 10.56 49.85
CA LYS A 26 1.10 10.29 48.41
C LYS A 26 -0.30 10.59 47.87
N ALA A 27 -1.35 10.44 48.69
CA ALA A 27 -2.73 10.66 48.27
C ALA A 27 -2.98 12.11 47.81
N ASP A 28 -2.28 13.07 48.39
CA ASP A 28 -2.39 14.49 48.04
C ASP A 28 -1.63 14.89 46.77
N LEU A 29 -0.85 13.98 46.16
CA LEU A 29 -0.14 14.21 44.90
C LEU A 29 -1.05 14.08 43.67
N GLY A 30 -2.30 13.65 43.85
CA GLY A 30 -3.25 13.42 42.76
C GLY A 30 -2.74 12.37 41.77
N GLN A 31 -2.58 12.76 40.50
CA GLN A 31 -2.05 11.87 39.46
C GLN A 31 -0.51 11.83 39.40
N CYS A 32 0.19 12.59 40.23
CA CYS A 32 1.65 12.57 40.26
C CYS A 32 2.15 11.34 41.04
N GLY A 33 3.19 10.66 40.54
CA GLY A 33 3.76 9.45 41.17
C GLY A 33 3.16 8.12 40.70
N GLN A 34 2.61 8.07 39.48
CA GLN A 34 2.17 6.79 38.91
C GLN A 34 3.35 5.83 38.69
N GLN A 35 3.09 4.55 38.96
CA GLN A 35 4.00 3.46 38.66
C GLN A 35 4.08 3.27 37.14
N THR A 36 5.25 2.86 36.64
CA THR A 36 5.40 2.43 35.25
C THR A 36 4.42 1.30 34.97
N ALA A 37 3.44 1.54 34.09
CA ALA A 37 2.50 0.53 33.68
C ALA A 37 3.16 -0.41 32.66
N PRO A 38 3.00 -1.74 32.76
CA PRO A 38 3.44 -2.65 31.73
C PRO A 38 2.66 -2.37 30.43
N THR A 39 3.39 -2.25 29.32
CA THR A 39 2.83 -1.93 28.00
C THR A 39 2.16 -3.17 27.42
N SER A 40 0.88 -3.41 27.73
CA SER A 40 0.10 -4.54 27.17
C SER A 40 -0.80 -4.16 26.00
N THR A 41 -0.90 -2.88 25.66
CA THR A 41 -1.76 -2.40 24.58
C THR A 41 -1.03 -1.44 23.65
N LEU A 42 -1.10 -1.72 22.34
CA LEU A 42 -0.76 -0.80 21.26
C LEU A 42 -1.78 0.36 21.24
N GLY A 43 -1.69 1.23 22.24
CA GLY A 43 -2.40 2.50 22.31
C GLY A 43 -1.37 3.62 22.24
N LYS A 44 -0.86 3.90 21.05
CA LYS A 44 0.08 5.01 20.78
C LYS A 44 -0.63 6.35 21.03
N LYS A 45 -0.76 6.77 22.30
CA LYS A 45 -1.20 8.12 22.63
C LYS A 45 0.03 9.00 22.73
N LYS A 46 0.10 9.99 21.83
CA LYS A 46 1.09 11.06 21.93
C LYS A 46 1.00 11.71 23.32
N PRO A 47 2.12 11.89 24.04
CA PRO A 47 2.12 12.62 25.29
C PRO A 47 1.53 14.03 25.09
N THR A 48 0.60 14.44 25.95
CA THR A 48 -0.08 15.75 25.81
C THR A 48 0.74 16.92 26.33
N LYS A 49 1.73 16.65 27.20
CA LYS A 49 2.61 17.65 27.82
C LYS A 49 3.95 17.83 27.09
N ILE A 50 4.16 17.10 26.00
CA ILE A 50 5.37 17.17 25.15
C ILE A 50 4.89 17.38 23.71
N ALA A 51 5.09 18.59 23.22
CA ALA A 51 4.75 18.99 21.86
C ALA A 51 5.97 18.92 20.94
N ALA A 52 5.76 19.17 19.64
CA ALA A 52 6.84 19.24 18.67
C ALA A 52 7.90 20.27 19.06
N ALA A 53 7.48 21.40 19.64
CA ALA A 53 8.39 22.44 20.08
C ALA A 53 9.24 22.03 21.29
N ALA A 54 8.61 21.48 22.36
CA ALA A 54 9.24 21.06 23.62
C ALA A 54 8.21 20.59 24.69
N PHE A 55 8.59 20.56 25.97
CA PHE A 55 7.69 20.38 27.13
C PHE A 55 6.82 21.63 27.34
N THR A 56 5.50 21.50 27.32
CA THR A 56 4.60 22.68 27.24
C THR A 56 4.54 23.54 28.50
N GLU A 57 4.84 22.95 29.66
CA GLU A 57 4.61 23.58 30.97
C GLU A 57 5.89 23.78 31.79
N LEU A 58 7.01 23.21 31.36
CA LEU A 58 8.29 23.31 32.07
C LEU A 58 9.11 24.51 31.58
N LYS A 59 8.75 25.69 32.09
CA LYS A 59 9.45 26.96 31.84
C LYS A 59 10.60 27.16 32.82
N SER A 60 11.51 28.06 32.50
CA SER A 60 12.51 28.54 33.47
C SER A 60 11.82 29.35 34.58
N ALA A 61 12.21 29.07 35.81
CA ALA A 61 11.76 29.76 37.01
C ALA A 61 12.94 29.96 37.97
N SER A 62 12.76 30.86 38.94
CA SER A 62 13.68 31.10 40.05
C SER A 62 12.93 31.08 41.37
N ALA A 63 13.65 30.79 42.46
CA ALA A 63 13.09 30.86 43.81
C ALA A 63 12.38 32.21 44.07
N GLY A 64 11.21 32.16 44.72
CA GLY A 64 10.35 33.31 45.00
C GLY A 64 9.24 33.60 43.97
N GLY A 65 9.34 33.09 42.74
CA GLY A 65 8.30 33.25 41.71
C GLY A 65 7.14 32.24 41.83
N ASP A 66 7.46 31.00 42.19
CA ASP A 66 6.51 29.87 42.30
C ASP A 66 6.45 29.26 43.71
N GLN A 67 7.13 29.88 44.69
CA GLN A 67 7.11 29.41 46.08
C GLN A 67 5.80 29.84 46.73
N VAL A 68 4.92 28.88 46.97
CA VAL A 68 3.56 29.18 47.43
C VAL A 68 3.46 29.21 48.97
N ALA A 69 4.28 28.46 49.72
CA ALA A 69 4.17 28.41 51.17
C ALA A 69 4.94 29.54 51.90
N GLU A 70 4.21 30.35 52.67
CA GLU A 70 4.75 31.38 53.59
C GLU A 70 5.17 30.84 54.97
N GLY A 71 6.05 31.61 55.63
CA GLY A 71 6.04 31.86 57.07
C GLY A 71 6.79 30.89 57.98
N THR A 72 6.58 29.57 57.85
CA THR A 72 7.13 28.60 58.84
C THR A 72 7.55 27.24 58.28
N ALA A 73 7.18 26.92 57.03
CA ALA A 73 7.55 25.65 56.41
C ALA A 73 9.06 25.57 56.13
N LYS A 74 9.78 24.72 56.86
CA LYS A 74 11.22 24.51 56.64
C LYS A 74 11.46 23.51 55.51
N CYS A 75 12.17 23.97 54.46
CA CYS A 75 12.54 23.19 53.27
C CYS A 75 14.04 23.39 52.96
N GLY A 76 14.91 22.73 53.73
CA GLY A 76 16.37 22.89 53.61
C GLY A 76 17.00 22.27 52.34
N VAL A 77 16.22 21.52 51.54
CA VAL A 77 16.69 20.86 50.31
C VAL A 77 17.06 21.87 49.22
N PHE A 78 16.47 23.06 49.22
CA PHE A 78 16.82 24.12 48.25
C PHE A 78 17.79 25.16 48.81
N THR A 79 18.48 24.85 49.92
CA THR A 79 19.42 25.74 50.57
C THR A 79 20.80 25.09 50.66
N THR A 80 21.83 25.83 50.25
CA THR A 80 23.22 25.33 50.19
C THR A 80 24.12 25.86 51.32
N ASP A 81 23.65 26.84 52.09
CA ASP A 81 24.38 27.32 53.26
C ASP A 81 24.34 26.33 54.43
N SER A 82 25.30 26.45 55.34
CA SER A 82 25.48 25.54 56.49
C SER A 82 24.53 25.80 57.66
N ALA A 83 23.74 26.88 57.62
CA ALA A 83 22.86 27.26 58.72
C ALA A 83 21.42 26.78 58.50
N HIS A 84 20.99 26.66 57.25
CA HIS A 84 19.61 26.34 56.87
C HIS A 84 19.51 25.23 55.82
N GLY A 85 20.64 24.72 55.34
CA GLY A 85 20.73 23.59 54.42
C GLY A 85 20.37 22.24 55.06
N VAL A 86 20.36 21.20 54.23
CA VAL A 86 20.01 19.82 54.65
C VAL A 86 21.11 19.12 55.45
N LEU A 87 22.34 19.61 55.39
CA LEU A 87 23.48 19.02 56.08
C LEU A 87 23.73 19.76 57.40
N ASP A 88 23.80 19.02 58.51
CA ASP A 88 23.99 19.57 59.85
C ASP A 88 25.38 20.25 59.95
N SER A 89 25.38 21.59 59.93
CA SER A 89 26.56 22.47 59.95
C SER A 89 27.51 22.42 58.73
N ALA A 90 27.18 21.66 57.70
CA ALA A 90 27.97 21.57 56.46
C ALA A 90 27.25 22.23 55.28
N ARG A 91 28.02 22.70 54.28
CA ARG A 91 27.46 23.25 53.05
C ARG A 91 27.18 22.14 52.04
N THR A 92 26.04 22.22 51.37
CA THR A 92 25.79 21.46 50.14
C THR A 92 26.64 22.04 49.03
N ALA A 93 27.10 21.20 48.09
CA ALA A 93 27.87 21.66 46.93
C ALA A 93 27.16 22.79 46.18
N ASP A 94 27.91 23.83 45.84
CA ASP A 94 27.38 24.97 45.09
C ASP A 94 26.84 24.49 43.75
N ARG A 95 25.64 24.97 43.37
CA ARG A 95 24.98 24.61 42.11
C ARG A 95 24.71 23.11 41.93
N ALA A 96 24.61 22.37 43.05
CA ALA A 96 24.10 21.01 43.01
C ALA A 96 22.77 20.95 42.24
N ALA A 97 22.55 19.85 41.53
CA ALA A 97 21.43 19.70 40.62
C ALA A 97 20.51 18.55 41.02
N TYR A 98 19.21 18.77 40.88
CA TYR A 98 18.17 17.76 41.11
C TYR A 98 17.38 17.49 39.83
N LEU A 99 16.63 16.38 39.85
CA LEU A 99 15.74 15.95 38.76
C LEU A 99 16.50 15.90 37.42
N GLY A 100 17.60 15.14 37.37
CA GLY A 100 18.38 14.98 36.16
C GLY A 100 19.02 16.28 35.63
N GLY A 101 19.16 17.31 36.46
CA GLY A 101 19.73 18.60 36.09
C GLY A 101 18.73 19.72 35.85
N TYR A 102 17.42 19.45 35.95
CA TYR A 102 16.37 20.44 35.71
C TYR A 102 16.39 21.56 36.75
N ILE A 103 16.54 21.22 38.04
CA ILE A 103 16.66 22.19 39.13
C ILE A 103 18.13 22.35 39.48
N LYS A 104 18.62 23.59 39.55
CA LYS A 104 19.97 23.94 39.99
C LYS A 104 19.90 24.83 41.22
N LEU A 105 20.57 24.43 42.30
CA LEU A 105 20.60 25.20 43.53
C LEU A 105 21.43 26.49 43.42
N ALA A 106 21.14 27.45 44.29
CA ALA A 106 21.94 28.65 44.45
C ALA A 106 23.33 28.33 45.04
N THR A 107 24.27 29.25 44.85
CA THR A 107 25.58 29.24 45.52
C THR A 107 25.44 29.83 46.92
N ASN A 108 25.93 29.12 47.93
CA ASN A 108 25.98 29.57 49.33
C ASN A 108 24.74 30.32 49.84
N GLY A 109 23.56 29.70 49.76
CA GLY A 109 22.33 30.32 50.26
C GLY A 109 21.07 29.59 49.83
N ALA A 110 19.93 30.18 50.16
CA ALA A 110 18.62 29.67 49.75
C ALA A 110 18.35 30.03 48.28
N GLY A 111 17.80 29.08 47.54
CA GLY A 111 17.22 29.32 46.22
C GLY A 111 17.62 28.30 45.17
N TYR A 112 16.95 28.40 44.02
CA TYR A 112 17.18 27.56 42.86
C TYR A 112 16.79 28.26 41.57
N THR A 113 17.21 27.68 40.46
CA THR A 113 16.76 27.99 39.10
C THR A 113 16.32 26.72 38.41
N THR A 114 15.39 26.82 37.46
CA THR A 114 15.05 25.72 36.56
C THR A 114 15.47 26.00 35.13
N ALA A 115 15.87 24.94 34.42
CA ALA A 115 16.16 25.05 32.99
C ALA A 115 14.86 25.31 32.19
N ALA A 116 14.91 26.15 31.15
CA ALA A 116 13.80 26.28 30.22
C ALA A 116 13.71 25.04 29.33
N LEU A 117 12.63 24.26 29.47
CA LEU A 117 12.38 23.07 28.66
C LEU A 117 11.23 23.25 27.68
N ASN A 118 10.71 24.48 27.55
CA ASN A 118 9.57 24.82 26.70
C ASN A 118 9.93 25.29 25.29
N ALA A 119 11.22 25.35 24.95
CA ALA A 119 11.70 25.80 23.63
C ALA A 119 12.89 24.97 23.08
N LEU A 120 12.92 23.66 23.36
CA LEU A 120 14.02 22.76 22.98
C LEU A 120 14.27 22.66 21.47
N SER A 121 13.24 22.83 20.65
CA SER A 121 13.35 22.92 19.18
C SER A 121 14.20 24.08 18.68
N SER A 122 14.33 25.16 19.45
CA SER A 122 15.10 26.35 19.07
C SER A 122 16.53 26.31 19.60
N SER A 123 16.73 25.78 20.81
CA SER A 123 18.04 25.57 21.41
C SER A 123 17.95 24.57 22.55
N THR A 124 18.98 23.73 22.69
CA THR A 124 19.14 22.80 23.82
C THR A 124 20.21 23.28 24.79
N THR A 125 20.78 24.47 24.60
CA THR A 125 21.84 25.00 25.45
C THR A 125 21.34 25.18 26.88
N GLY A 126 22.02 24.54 27.84
CA GLY A 126 21.67 24.62 29.26
C GLY A 126 20.50 23.73 29.70
N ALA A 127 19.82 23.06 28.76
CA ALA A 127 18.82 22.04 29.06
C ALA A 127 19.51 20.72 29.48
N PRO A 128 18.93 19.94 30.41
CA PRO A 128 19.52 18.69 30.81
C PRO A 128 19.41 17.61 29.72
N GLY A 129 20.41 16.72 29.68
CA GLY A 129 20.55 15.70 28.63
C GLY A 129 19.34 14.78 28.55
N ASP A 130 18.85 14.26 29.68
CA ASP A 130 17.75 13.31 29.73
C ASP A 130 16.43 13.88 29.16
N PHE A 131 16.12 15.14 29.49
CA PHE A 131 14.94 15.82 28.95
C PHE A 131 15.08 16.07 27.44
N THR A 132 16.27 16.45 27.00
CA THR A 132 16.56 16.68 25.59
C THR A 132 16.43 15.38 24.79
N SER A 133 16.94 14.25 25.32
CA SER A 133 16.80 12.93 24.72
C SER A 133 15.35 12.48 24.67
N ALA A 134 14.62 12.56 25.78
CA ALA A 134 13.20 12.18 25.83
C ALA A 134 12.33 12.97 24.85
N TRP A 135 12.52 14.29 24.74
CA TRP A 135 11.81 15.11 23.75
C TRP A 135 12.13 14.67 22.31
N ARG A 136 13.40 14.37 22.02
CA ARG A 136 13.85 13.94 20.69
C ARG A 136 13.24 12.60 20.30
N ASP A 137 13.26 11.63 21.21
CA ASP A 137 12.71 10.29 20.98
C ASP A 137 11.20 10.33 20.77
N ILE A 138 10.48 11.12 21.59
CA ILE A 138 9.04 11.31 21.45
C ILE A 138 8.70 12.03 20.14
N THR A 139 9.50 13.03 19.74
CA THR A 139 9.32 13.75 18.48
C THR A 139 9.55 12.84 17.28
N ALA A 140 10.62 12.03 17.30
CA ALA A 140 10.90 11.05 16.26
C ALA A 140 9.79 10.00 16.16
N ALA A 141 9.34 9.44 17.29
CA ALA A 141 8.23 8.49 17.32
C ALA A 141 6.89 9.11 16.86
N SER A 142 6.69 10.41 17.08
CA SER A 142 5.50 11.14 16.61
C SER A 142 5.53 11.44 15.11
N ALA A 143 6.72 11.46 14.49
CA ALA A 143 6.91 11.70 13.07
C ALA A 143 6.97 10.40 12.24
N ASP A 144 7.05 9.24 12.90
CA ASP A 144 7.08 7.94 12.24
C ASP A 144 5.76 7.66 11.50
N PRO A 145 5.77 7.51 10.16
CA PRO A 145 4.59 7.17 9.37
C PRO A 145 3.97 5.82 9.75
N ALA A 146 4.70 4.92 10.43
CA ALA A 146 4.17 3.68 10.98
C ALA A 146 3.49 3.88 12.35
N ALA A 147 3.68 5.03 13.00
CA ALA A 147 2.97 5.45 14.20
C ALA A 147 1.63 6.13 13.88
N GLU A 148 1.57 6.87 12.79
CA GLU A 148 0.32 7.32 12.22
C GLU A 148 -0.32 6.12 11.50
N LYS A 149 -1.42 5.55 12.02
CA LYS A 149 -2.29 4.74 11.16
C LYS A 149 -2.73 5.70 10.06
N ALA A 150 -2.05 5.67 8.91
CA ALA A 150 -2.42 6.48 7.77
C ALA A 150 -3.90 6.24 7.56
N SER A 151 -4.70 7.28 7.83
CA SER A 151 -6.13 7.22 7.55
C SER A 151 -6.24 6.82 6.09
N TYR A 152 -7.02 5.78 5.81
CA TYR A 152 -7.23 5.35 4.45
C TYR A 152 -7.77 6.55 3.65
N LYS A 153 -7.03 6.95 2.62
CA LYS A 153 -7.44 7.97 1.67
C LYS A 153 -7.69 7.27 0.33
N PRO A 154 -8.90 7.40 -0.25
CA PRO A 154 -9.17 6.91 -1.59
C PRO A 154 -8.14 7.44 -2.59
N ILE A 155 -7.70 6.58 -3.50
CA ILE A 155 -6.82 6.98 -4.60
C ILE A 155 -7.59 7.92 -5.52
N LYS A 156 -6.96 9.03 -5.93
CA LYS A 156 -7.55 9.99 -6.85
C LYS A 156 -7.07 9.78 -8.28
N ALA A 157 -7.91 10.15 -9.24
CA ALA A 157 -7.57 10.14 -10.66
C ALA A 157 -6.22 10.82 -10.98
N ALA A 158 -5.98 11.99 -10.36
CA ALA A 158 -4.73 12.73 -10.55
C ALA A 158 -3.48 11.95 -10.09
N GLU A 159 -3.61 11.16 -9.02
CA GLU A 159 -2.49 10.35 -8.49
C GLU A 159 -2.17 9.19 -9.43
N ILE A 160 -3.19 8.55 -10.01
CA ILE A 160 -3.01 7.52 -11.05
C ILE A 160 -2.35 8.12 -12.29
N ARG A 161 -2.81 9.27 -12.77
CA ARG A 161 -2.22 9.93 -13.95
C ARG A 161 -0.78 10.39 -13.73
N ALA A 162 -0.44 10.82 -12.52
CA ALA A 162 0.92 11.24 -12.18
C ALA A 162 1.89 10.06 -11.98
N SER A 163 1.37 8.85 -11.75
CA SER A 163 2.17 7.68 -11.43
C SER A 163 2.87 7.09 -12.65
N ALA A 164 4.21 7.07 -12.62
CA ALA A 164 5.01 6.40 -13.65
C ALA A 164 4.70 4.89 -13.75
N ALA A 165 4.36 4.25 -12.63
CA ALA A 165 3.98 2.84 -12.61
C ALA A 165 2.62 2.61 -13.30
N ALA A 166 1.64 3.50 -13.06
CA ALA A 166 0.34 3.42 -13.72
C ALA A 166 0.46 3.68 -15.22
N LYS A 167 1.28 4.66 -15.64
CA LYS A 167 1.58 4.92 -17.06
C LYS A 167 2.22 3.71 -17.74
N ALA A 168 3.18 3.07 -17.09
CA ALA A 168 3.81 1.86 -17.60
C ALA A 168 2.81 0.70 -17.73
N ALA A 169 1.91 0.52 -16.76
CA ALA A 169 0.85 -0.49 -16.81
C ALA A 169 -0.18 -0.19 -17.91
N TYR A 170 -0.60 1.06 -18.07
CA TYR A 170 -1.52 1.50 -19.12
C TYR A 170 -0.95 1.18 -20.51
N LYS A 171 0.33 1.49 -20.73
CA LYS A 171 1.05 1.14 -21.95
C LYS A 171 1.05 -0.36 -22.23
N LEU A 172 1.40 -1.16 -21.22
CA LEU A 172 1.50 -2.61 -21.38
C LEU A 172 0.14 -3.26 -21.61
N VAL A 173 -0.88 -2.89 -20.84
CA VAL A 173 -2.16 -3.61 -20.78
C VAL A 173 -3.20 -3.02 -21.72
N VAL A 174 -3.32 -1.69 -21.76
CA VAL A 174 -4.33 -1.00 -22.59
C VAL A 174 -3.81 -0.81 -24.01
N LEU A 175 -2.60 -0.27 -24.17
CA LEU A 175 -1.99 -0.06 -25.49
C LEU A 175 -1.34 -1.33 -26.06
N LYS A 176 -1.20 -2.40 -25.26
CA LYS A 176 -0.54 -3.65 -25.65
C LYS A 176 0.89 -3.46 -26.15
N GLU A 177 1.56 -2.40 -25.68
CA GLU A 177 2.94 -2.08 -26.02
C GLU A 177 3.90 -2.62 -24.94
N ASN A 178 4.59 -3.71 -25.26
CA ASN A 178 5.50 -4.38 -24.33
C ASN A 178 6.91 -3.77 -24.23
N ARG A 179 7.16 -2.61 -24.89
CA ARG A 179 8.44 -1.91 -24.77
C ARG A 179 8.50 -1.13 -23.46
N LYS A 180 9.65 -1.15 -22.79
CA LYS A 180 9.86 -0.43 -21.51
C LYS A 180 9.38 1.02 -21.61
N TYR A 181 8.67 1.46 -20.57
CA TYR A 181 8.19 2.84 -20.47
C TYR A 181 9.36 3.84 -20.39
N LYS A 182 9.27 4.90 -21.18
CA LYS A 182 10.22 6.02 -21.24
C LYS A 182 9.45 7.33 -21.19
N LYS A 183 9.57 8.04 -20.07
CA LYS A 183 8.84 9.29 -19.79
C LYS A 183 8.89 10.28 -20.95
N ASN A 184 10.09 10.56 -21.47
CA ASN A 184 10.35 11.54 -22.53
C ASN A 184 9.79 11.17 -23.91
N VAL A 185 9.32 9.94 -24.10
CA VAL A 185 8.76 9.45 -25.37
C VAL A 185 7.27 9.19 -25.22
N ASP A 186 6.89 8.58 -24.10
CA ASP A 186 5.57 7.97 -23.94
C ASP A 186 4.55 8.92 -23.32
N ASP A 187 4.99 9.89 -22.50
CA ASP A 187 4.06 10.79 -21.79
C ASP A 187 3.17 11.58 -22.76
N ALA A 188 3.73 12.05 -23.87
CA ALA A 188 2.98 12.79 -24.89
C ALA A 188 1.79 12.01 -25.47
N ILE A 189 1.82 10.67 -25.42
CA ILE A 189 0.76 9.78 -25.91
C ILE A 189 -0.12 9.31 -24.75
N ILE A 190 0.49 8.87 -23.65
CA ILE A 190 -0.22 8.23 -22.54
C ILE A 190 -1.01 9.24 -21.71
N GLU A 191 -0.46 10.41 -21.43
CA GLU A 191 -1.13 11.43 -20.60
C GLU A 191 -2.50 11.85 -21.14
N PRO A 192 -2.67 12.22 -22.43
CA PRO A 192 -3.99 12.58 -22.95
C PRO A 192 -4.97 11.41 -22.94
N LEU A 193 -4.51 10.17 -23.14
CA LEU A 193 -5.36 8.98 -23.08
C LEU A 193 -5.82 8.68 -21.65
N MET A 194 -4.91 8.69 -20.68
CA MET A 194 -5.25 8.56 -19.26
C MET A 194 -6.09 9.75 -18.76
N ALA A 195 -5.93 10.95 -19.34
CA ALA A 195 -6.79 12.08 -19.06
C ALA A 195 -8.23 11.81 -19.50
N LYS A 196 -8.42 11.20 -20.66
CA LYS A 196 -9.73 10.79 -21.18
C LYS A 196 -10.36 9.65 -20.39
N ASP A 197 -9.59 8.63 -20.01
CA ASP A 197 -10.12 7.44 -19.35
C ASP A 197 -10.38 7.63 -17.85
N TYR A 198 -9.59 8.49 -17.20
CA TYR A 198 -9.64 8.73 -15.76
C TYR A 198 -10.00 10.18 -15.43
N THR A 199 -11.08 10.73 -15.99
CA THR A 199 -11.47 12.17 -16.03
C THR A 199 -11.40 12.96 -14.70
N ASP A 200 -12.52 13.36 -14.11
CA ASP A 200 -12.55 14.09 -12.85
C ASP A 200 -12.60 13.10 -11.67
N SER A 201 -12.34 13.61 -10.46
CA SER A 201 -12.24 12.76 -9.28
C SER A 201 -13.57 12.11 -8.90
N GLN A 202 -14.72 12.73 -9.21
CA GLN A 202 -16.02 12.17 -8.88
C GLN A 202 -16.42 11.06 -9.85
N TYR A 203 -16.17 11.26 -11.15
CA TYR A 203 -16.32 10.20 -12.14
C TYR A 203 -15.40 9.01 -11.83
N PHE A 204 -14.12 9.27 -11.55
CA PHE A 204 -13.18 8.22 -11.18
C PHE A 204 -13.63 7.43 -9.95
N GLU A 205 -14.05 8.12 -8.89
CA GLU A 205 -14.55 7.49 -7.68
C GLU A 205 -15.75 6.59 -7.99
N ASN A 206 -16.74 7.07 -8.73
CA ASN A 206 -17.97 6.33 -8.98
C ASN A 206 -17.81 5.18 -9.99
N THR A 207 -16.96 5.34 -11.00
CA THR A 207 -16.83 4.38 -12.11
C THR A 207 -15.74 3.35 -11.87
N TRP A 208 -14.64 3.73 -11.21
CA TRP A 208 -13.47 2.87 -11.05
C TRP A 208 -13.30 2.41 -9.60
N TRP A 209 -13.35 3.34 -8.63
CA TRP A 209 -12.96 3.01 -7.26
C TRP A 209 -14.07 2.37 -6.44
N LYS A 210 -15.27 2.94 -6.47
CA LYS A 210 -16.44 2.45 -5.73
C LYS A 210 -16.76 1.00 -6.10
N PRO A 211 -16.81 0.58 -7.38
CA PRO A 211 -17.06 -0.82 -7.73
C PRO A 211 -16.02 -1.77 -7.14
N VAL A 212 -14.74 -1.40 -7.12
CA VAL A 212 -13.68 -2.23 -6.50
C VAL A 212 -13.93 -2.43 -5.01
N ASN A 213 -14.40 -1.40 -4.30
CA ASN A 213 -14.64 -1.47 -2.85
C ASN A 213 -16.00 -2.08 -2.48
N THR A 214 -17.03 -1.92 -3.30
CA THR A 214 -18.39 -2.42 -3.02
C THR A 214 -18.66 -3.79 -3.64
N ASN A 215 -17.79 -4.27 -4.52
CA ASN A 215 -17.92 -5.63 -5.04
C ASN A 215 -17.88 -6.62 -3.88
N SER A 216 -18.84 -7.54 -3.89
CA SER A 216 -18.91 -8.59 -2.89
C SER A 216 -18.17 -9.84 -3.36
N ILE A 217 -17.48 -10.49 -2.42
CA ILE A 217 -16.83 -11.78 -2.59
C ILE A 217 -17.64 -12.85 -1.85
N SER A 218 -17.75 -14.03 -2.45
CA SER A 218 -18.38 -15.17 -1.78
C SER A 218 -17.50 -15.67 -0.64
N LYS A 219 -18.10 -16.07 0.49
CA LYS A 219 -17.34 -16.67 1.59
C LYS A 219 -16.66 -17.98 1.22
N LEU A 220 -17.20 -18.71 0.25
CA LEU A 220 -16.54 -19.88 -0.36
C LEU A 220 -15.14 -19.55 -0.90
N ALA A 221 -14.94 -18.32 -1.40
CA ALA A 221 -13.69 -17.89 -2.01
C ALA A 221 -12.51 -17.85 -1.02
N TYR A 222 -12.78 -17.86 0.28
CA TYR A 222 -11.76 -17.89 1.34
C TYR A 222 -11.91 -19.06 2.31
N GLY A 223 -12.70 -20.07 1.95
CA GLY A 223 -12.90 -21.31 2.72
C GLY A 223 -13.95 -21.21 3.82
N GLY A 224 -14.92 -20.30 3.70
CA GLY A 224 -16.14 -20.34 4.50
C GLY A 224 -17.14 -21.34 3.95
N ASP A 225 -18.06 -21.79 4.81
CA ASP A 225 -19.04 -22.85 4.48
C ASP A 225 -20.40 -22.32 4.00
N SER A 226 -20.50 -21.03 3.66
CA SER A 226 -21.74 -20.42 3.19
C SER A 226 -21.58 -19.70 1.86
N GLU A 227 -22.67 -19.67 1.08
CA GLU A 227 -22.80 -18.92 -0.17
C GLU A 227 -23.04 -17.42 0.06
N GLU A 228 -23.03 -16.98 1.32
CA GLU A 228 -23.16 -15.56 1.63
C GLU A 228 -22.03 -14.77 0.98
N ASN A 229 -22.33 -13.50 0.72
CA ASN A 229 -21.38 -12.56 0.14
C ASN A 229 -20.97 -11.53 1.18
N GLU A 230 -19.72 -11.08 1.09
CA GLU A 230 -19.15 -10.03 1.93
C GLU A 230 -18.56 -8.95 1.02
N GLU A 231 -18.83 -7.66 1.30
CA GLU A 231 -18.26 -6.57 0.51
C GLU A 231 -16.75 -6.44 0.75
N LEU A 232 -15.98 -6.19 -0.31
CA LEU A 232 -14.53 -6.05 -0.22
C LEU A 232 -14.09 -4.97 0.78
N ARG A 233 -14.85 -3.88 0.90
CA ARG A 233 -14.57 -2.80 1.87
C ARG A 233 -14.57 -3.25 3.33
N ASP A 234 -15.29 -4.33 3.65
CA ASP A 234 -15.44 -4.83 5.02
C ASP A 234 -14.30 -5.81 5.38
N SER A 235 -13.60 -6.35 4.38
CA SER A 235 -12.48 -7.27 4.57
C SER A 235 -11.14 -6.56 4.62
N LYS A 236 -10.53 -6.52 5.81
CA LYS A 236 -9.17 -5.95 6.06
C LYS A 236 -8.09 -7.02 6.22
N ASP A 237 -8.46 -8.28 6.08
CA ASP A 237 -7.58 -9.42 6.27
C ASP A 237 -6.91 -9.79 4.93
N VAL A 238 -5.59 -9.52 4.86
CA VAL A 238 -4.78 -9.75 3.65
C VAL A 238 -4.80 -11.23 3.24
N ASP A 239 -4.84 -12.16 4.19
CA ASP A 239 -4.85 -13.58 3.88
C ASP A 239 -6.20 -14.02 3.30
N LYS A 240 -7.31 -13.46 3.82
CA LYS A 240 -8.64 -13.67 3.21
C LYS A 240 -8.69 -13.12 1.79
N LEU A 241 -8.23 -11.89 1.58
CA LEU A 241 -8.21 -11.25 0.25
C LEU A 241 -7.35 -12.04 -0.74
N ARG A 242 -6.20 -12.57 -0.31
CA ARG A 242 -5.33 -13.41 -1.14
C ARG A 242 -6.00 -14.72 -1.54
N LYS A 243 -6.68 -15.40 -0.61
CA LYS A 243 -7.42 -16.64 -0.93
C LYS A 243 -8.54 -16.37 -1.93
N ALA A 244 -9.32 -15.30 -1.71
CA ALA A 244 -10.37 -14.89 -2.62
C ALA A 244 -9.83 -14.60 -4.03
N LEU A 245 -8.70 -13.90 -4.14
CA LEU A 245 -8.04 -13.65 -5.42
C LEU A 245 -7.68 -14.96 -6.14
N SER A 246 -7.03 -15.90 -5.45
CA SER A 246 -6.67 -17.20 -6.02
C SER A 246 -7.88 -17.99 -6.49
N TYR A 247 -8.98 -17.96 -5.72
CA TYR A 247 -10.23 -18.61 -6.08
C TYR A 247 -10.81 -18.05 -7.39
N TYR A 248 -10.94 -16.72 -7.50
CA TYR A 248 -11.47 -16.11 -8.72
C TYR A 248 -10.52 -16.24 -9.92
N MET A 249 -9.20 -16.29 -9.70
CA MET A 249 -8.24 -16.62 -10.77
C MET A 249 -8.47 -18.04 -11.31
N ALA A 250 -8.65 -19.03 -10.42
CA ALA A 250 -8.94 -20.40 -10.83
C ALA A 250 -10.26 -20.52 -11.61
N LEU A 251 -11.31 -19.82 -11.16
CA LEU A 251 -12.59 -19.76 -11.88
C LEU A 251 -12.43 -19.15 -13.28
N ARG A 252 -11.68 -18.05 -13.41
CA ARG A 252 -11.41 -17.43 -14.71
C ARG A 252 -10.61 -18.34 -15.64
N ILE A 253 -9.61 -19.05 -15.12
CA ILE A 253 -8.84 -20.03 -15.91
C ILE A 253 -9.77 -21.15 -16.41
N ALA A 254 -10.64 -21.66 -15.55
CA ALA A 254 -11.62 -22.68 -15.91
C ALA A 254 -12.60 -22.17 -16.99
N GLU A 255 -13.15 -20.96 -16.82
CA GLU A 255 -14.06 -20.34 -17.78
C GLU A 255 -13.42 -20.09 -19.16
N VAL A 256 -12.16 -19.64 -19.19
CA VAL A 256 -11.42 -19.46 -20.44
C VAL A 256 -11.14 -20.81 -21.10
N SER A 257 -10.79 -21.83 -20.32
CA SER A 257 -10.56 -23.19 -20.82
C SER A 257 -11.82 -23.78 -21.45
N THR A 258 -12.99 -23.66 -20.79
CA THR A 258 -14.26 -24.15 -21.34
C THR A 258 -14.64 -23.41 -22.61
N LYS A 259 -14.55 -22.07 -22.63
CA LYS A 259 -14.81 -21.29 -23.85
C LYS A 259 -13.86 -21.67 -24.99
N THR A 260 -12.59 -21.94 -24.70
CA THR A 260 -11.62 -22.37 -25.71
C THR A 260 -11.99 -23.74 -26.28
N LYS A 261 -12.45 -24.66 -25.43
CA LYS A 261 -12.96 -25.97 -25.86
C LYS A 261 -14.21 -25.83 -26.72
N ASP A 262 -15.19 -25.01 -26.31
CA ASP A 262 -16.40 -24.73 -27.09
C ASP A 262 -16.08 -24.08 -28.44
N LEU A 263 -15.13 -23.14 -28.49
CA LEU A 263 -14.64 -22.52 -29.72
C LEU A 263 -13.96 -23.54 -30.62
N SER A 264 -13.15 -24.44 -30.07
CA SER A 264 -12.51 -25.53 -30.82
C SER A 264 -13.53 -26.53 -31.36
N GLU A 265 -14.55 -26.90 -30.58
CA GLU A 265 -15.62 -27.79 -31.01
C GLU A 265 -16.49 -27.13 -32.09
N LYS A 266 -16.85 -25.86 -31.92
CA LYS A 266 -17.55 -25.07 -32.96
C LYS A 266 -16.71 -24.94 -34.23
N LEU A 267 -15.38 -24.79 -34.11
CA LEU A 267 -14.48 -24.80 -35.27
C LEU A 267 -14.45 -26.16 -35.96
N LYS A 268 -14.40 -27.27 -35.21
CA LYS A 268 -14.46 -28.63 -35.76
C LYS A 268 -15.81 -28.92 -36.41
N THR A 269 -16.91 -28.50 -35.80
CA THR A 269 -18.26 -28.64 -36.37
C THR A 269 -18.41 -27.74 -37.60
N ALA A 270 -17.91 -26.51 -37.58
CA ALA A 270 -17.88 -25.64 -38.76
C ALA A 270 -17.05 -26.25 -39.89
N GLN A 271 -15.84 -26.76 -39.61
CA GLN A 271 -15.01 -27.47 -40.58
C GLN A 271 -15.64 -28.78 -41.07
N GLY A 272 -16.42 -29.48 -40.24
CA GLY A 272 -17.16 -30.70 -40.62
C GLY A 272 -18.47 -30.43 -41.39
N THR A 273 -19.06 -29.24 -41.23
CA THR A 273 -20.28 -28.80 -41.93
C THR A 273 -19.99 -27.95 -43.17
N THR A 274 -18.81 -27.35 -43.26
CA THR A 274 -18.25 -26.99 -44.56
C THR A 274 -17.83 -28.30 -45.22
N LYS A 275 -18.74 -28.91 -46.00
CA LYS A 275 -18.29 -29.69 -47.14
C LYS A 275 -17.45 -28.70 -47.95
N VAL A 276 -16.12 -28.79 -47.84
CA VAL A 276 -15.28 -28.37 -48.94
C VAL A 276 -15.74 -29.27 -50.07
N ILE A 277 -16.68 -28.77 -50.88
CA ILE A 277 -16.86 -29.31 -52.20
C ILE A 277 -15.56 -28.93 -52.89
N THR A 278 -14.53 -29.78 -52.75
CA THR A 278 -13.38 -29.80 -53.64
C THR A 278 -13.91 -30.24 -55.00
N LYS A 279 -14.71 -29.39 -55.65
CA LYS A 279 -14.88 -29.48 -57.08
C LYS A 279 -13.50 -29.27 -57.65
N THR A 280 -12.97 -30.32 -58.28
CA THR A 280 -11.69 -30.23 -58.97
C THR A 280 -11.77 -29.11 -60.01
N VAL A 281 -10.65 -28.49 -60.36
CA VAL A 281 -10.61 -27.46 -61.42
C VAL A 281 -11.23 -28.00 -62.72
N GLN A 282 -11.15 -29.31 -62.94
CA GLN A 282 -11.79 -30.02 -64.05
C GLN A 282 -13.32 -30.04 -63.96
N GLU A 283 -13.91 -30.29 -62.80
CA GLU A 283 -15.36 -30.21 -62.60
C GLU A 283 -15.87 -28.77 -62.74
N LEU A 284 -15.09 -27.79 -62.29
CA LEU A 284 -15.39 -26.36 -62.49
C LEU A 284 -15.34 -25.95 -63.97
N CYS A 285 -14.42 -26.50 -64.77
CA CYS A 285 -14.41 -26.24 -66.22
C CYS A 285 -15.58 -26.95 -66.92
N SER A 286 -15.93 -28.16 -66.48
CA SER A 286 -16.98 -28.99 -67.10
C SER A 286 -18.41 -28.49 -66.86
N GLU A 287 -18.67 -27.74 -65.78
CA GLU A 287 -19.99 -27.15 -65.48
C GLU A 287 -20.29 -25.84 -66.23
N LYS A 288 -19.29 -25.23 -66.89
CA LYS A 288 -19.51 -23.98 -67.63
C LYS A 288 -20.17 -24.31 -68.99
N ALA A 289 -21.42 -23.90 -69.17
CA ALA A 289 -22.22 -24.23 -70.36
C ALA A 289 -22.18 -23.18 -71.49
N ASP A 290 -21.69 -21.96 -71.24
CA ASP A 290 -21.78 -20.82 -72.18
C ASP A 290 -20.44 -20.30 -72.71
N SER A 291 -20.35 -20.10 -74.04
CA SER A 291 -19.15 -19.69 -74.82
C SER A 291 -18.41 -18.48 -74.29
N ASP A 292 -19.12 -17.52 -73.72
CA ASP A 292 -18.55 -16.23 -73.30
C ASP A 292 -17.87 -16.30 -71.92
N THR A 293 -18.19 -17.31 -71.09
CA THR A 293 -17.56 -17.48 -69.77
C THR A 293 -16.21 -18.22 -69.82
N TYR A 294 -15.88 -18.91 -70.92
CA TYR A 294 -14.61 -19.64 -71.06
C TYR A 294 -13.41 -18.71 -71.26
N ARG A 295 -13.55 -17.67 -72.07
CA ARG A 295 -12.44 -16.79 -72.48
C ARG A 295 -11.84 -15.98 -71.33
N GLN A 296 -12.53 -15.92 -70.20
CA GLN A 296 -12.11 -15.16 -69.02
C GLN A 296 -11.36 -16.02 -67.99
N ASP A 297 -11.46 -17.35 -68.05
CA ASP A 297 -10.79 -18.25 -67.11
C ASP A 297 -9.53 -18.86 -67.74
N LYS A 298 -8.36 -18.44 -67.28
CA LYS A 298 -7.06 -18.89 -67.80
C LYS A 298 -6.81 -20.39 -67.60
N ASN A 299 -7.57 -21.04 -66.73
CA ASN A 299 -7.39 -22.46 -66.40
C ASN A 299 -8.29 -23.41 -67.21
N CYS A 300 -9.19 -22.88 -68.04
CA CYS A 300 -10.09 -23.66 -68.89
C CYS A 300 -9.90 -23.27 -70.37
N LYS A 301 -9.96 -24.24 -71.28
CA LYS A 301 -9.93 -24.02 -72.73
C LYS A 301 -11.12 -24.72 -73.40
N TYR A 302 -11.60 -24.12 -74.47
CA TYR A 302 -12.63 -24.71 -75.32
C TYR A 302 -11.96 -25.61 -76.38
N ASP A 303 -12.38 -26.88 -76.46
CA ASP A 303 -11.91 -27.87 -77.43
C ASP A 303 -13.04 -28.24 -78.40
N GLU A 304 -12.95 -27.70 -79.60
CA GLU A 304 -13.93 -27.90 -80.69
C GLU A 304 -13.96 -29.33 -81.23
N ASN A 305 -12.94 -30.15 -80.91
CA ASN A 305 -12.85 -31.53 -81.38
C ASN A 305 -13.71 -32.50 -80.56
N ILE A 306 -14.23 -32.08 -79.41
CA ILE A 306 -15.12 -32.88 -78.57
C ILE A 306 -16.54 -32.82 -79.15
N LYS A 307 -16.96 -33.92 -79.79
CA LYS A 307 -18.27 -34.03 -80.46
C LYS A 307 -19.41 -34.42 -79.51
N GLU A 308 -19.09 -35.10 -78.41
CA GLU A 308 -20.02 -35.48 -77.33
C GLU A 308 -19.37 -35.23 -75.96
N GLY A 309 -20.08 -34.55 -75.05
CA GLY A 309 -19.58 -34.16 -73.72
C GLY A 309 -19.25 -32.65 -73.61
N PRO A 310 -18.82 -32.18 -72.41
CA PRO A 310 -18.50 -30.77 -72.19
C PRO A 310 -17.25 -30.39 -73.00
N LYS A 311 -17.40 -29.42 -73.91
CA LYS A 311 -16.32 -28.91 -74.77
C LYS A 311 -15.30 -28.05 -74.01
N CYS A 312 -15.55 -27.79 -72.74
CA CYS A 312 -14.67 -27.02 -71.88
C CYS A 312 -13.79 -27.98 -71.06
N VAL A 313 -12.48 -27.95 -71.30
CA VAL A 313 -11.49 -28.82 -70.65
C VAL A 313 -10.41 -27.98 -69.99
N LEU A 314 -9.61 -28.59 -69.11
CA LEU A 314 -8.49 -27.91 -68.46
C LEU A 314 -7.48 -27.39 -69.50
N SER A 315 -7.02 -26.15 -69.33
CA SER A 315 -5.85 -25.63 -70.07
C SER A 315 -4.56 -26.24 -69.53
N GLU A 316 -3.43 -26.05 -70.23
CA GLU A 316 -2.13 -26.49 -69.73
C GLU A 316 -1.71 -25.69 -68.48
N GLU A 317 -2.06 -24.40 -68.39
CA GLU A 317 -1.89 -23.63 -67.15
C GLU A 317 -2.76 -24.20 -66.01
N GLY A 318 -4.00 -24.59 -66.33
CA GLY A 318 -4.90 -25.24 -65.39
C GLY A 318 -4.37 -26.59 -64.87
N LYS A 319 -3.70 -27.37 -65.73
CA LYS A 319 -3.05 -28.64 -65.32
C LYS A 319 -1.90 -28.41 -64.36
N GLN A 320 -1.04 -27.44 -64.64
CA GLN A 320 0.07 -27.09 -63.74
C GLN A 320 -0.42 -26.55 -62.39
N ALA A 321 -1.51 -25.77 -62.38
CA ALA A 321 -2.12 -25.29 -61.15
C ALA A 321 -2.72 -26.44 -60.31
N ALA A 322 -3.38 -27.40 -60.96
CA ALA A 322 -3.94 -28.58 -60.29
C ALA A 322 -2.85 -29.51 -59.72
N GLU A 323 -1.73 -29.70 -60.42
CA GLU A 323 -0.59 -30.47 -59.91
C GLU A 323 0.09 -29.81 -58.70
N LYS A 324 0.23 -28.47 -58.70
CA LYS A 324 0.76 -27.74 -57.54
C LYS A 324 -0.15 -27.85 -56.32
N ALA A 325 -1.46 -27.72 -56.51
CA ALA A 325 -2.44 -27.85 -55.42
C ALA A 325 -2.42 -29.27 -54.79
N ASN A 326 -2.21 -30.32 -55.61
CA ASN A 326 -2.09 -31.69 -55.11
C ASN A 326 -0.79 -31.95 -54.34
N GLN A 327 0.31 -31.22 -54.61
CA GLN A 327 1.56 -31.35 -53.85
C GLN A 327 1.51 -30.68 -52.48
N GLU A 328 0.80 -29.55 -52.32
CA GLU A 328 0.69 -28.86 -51.02
C GLU A 328 -0.19 -29.62 -50.02
N THR A 329 -1.05 -30.53 -50.49
CA THR A 329 -1.95 -31.32 -49.63
C THR A 329 -1.38 -32.69 -49.25
N GLY A 330 -0.21 -33.08 -49.77
CA GLY A 330 0.41 -34.41 -49.58
C GLY A 330 1.75 -34.36 -48.84
N GLY A 331 1.74 -34.09 -47.53
CA GLY A 331 2.99 -34.02 -46.76
C GLY A 331 2.86 -34.25 -45.25
N LYS A 332 3.10 -35.51 -44.85
CA LYS A 332 3.40 -36.06 -43.49
C LYS A 332 2.22 -36.48 -42.60
N ASP A 333 1.61 -37.60 -42.95
CA ASP A 333 1.16 -38.59 -41.96
C ASP A 333 2.26 -39.67 -41.80
N GLY A 334 3.13 -39.48 -40.81
CA GLY A 334 4.16 -40.46 -40.43
C GLY A 334 3.63 -41.40 -39.35
N LYS A 335 3.02 -42.52 -39.76
CA LYS A 335 2.60 -43.62 -38.89
C LYS A 335 3.81 -44.38 -38.34
N ALA A 336 3.70 -44.73 -37.06
CA ALA A 336 4.67 -45.42 -36.20
C ALA A 336 5.30 -46.70 -36.77
N THR A 337 6.54 -46.97 -36.35
CA THR A 337 7.14 -48.31 -36.35
C THR A 337 7.75 -48.59 -34.98
N ASN A 338 7.16 -49.55 -34.28
CA ASN A 338 7.78 -50.24 -33.14
C ASN A 338 8.92 -51.11 -33.67
N THR A 339 10.09 -51.05 -33.04
CA THR A 339 10.99 -52.21 -32.93
C THR A 339 11.71 -52.15 -31.59
N THR A 340 11.47 -53.17 -30.78
CA THR A 340 12.29 -53.60 -29.64
C THR A 340 13.48 -54.37 -30.20
N GLU A 341 14.71 -54.10 -29.76
CA GLU A 341 15.75 -55.14 -29.61
C GLU A 341 16.90 -54.67 -28.70
N SER A 342 17.32 -55.61 -27.85
CA SER A 342 18.24 -55.48 -26.72
C SER A 342 19.71 -55.32 -27.13
N ASN A 343 20.45 -54.50 -26.37
CA ASN A 343 21.54 -54.91 -25.48
C ASN A 343 22.03 -53.72 -24.65
#